data_AF-A0AAD9QB69-F1
#
_entry.id   AF-A0AAD9QB69-F1
#
_cell.length_a   1.000
_cell.length_b   1.000
_cell.length_c   1.000
_cell.angle_alpha   90.00
_cell.angle_beta   90.00
_cell.angle_gamma   90.00
#
_symmetry.space_group_name_H-M   'P 1'
#
loop_
_entity.id
_entity.type
_entity.pdbx_description
1 polymer ?
#
loop_
_entity_poly.entity_id
_entity_poly.type
_entity_poly.pdbx_seq_one_letter_code
_entity_poly.pdbx_strand_id
1 'polypeptide(L)'
;MKSTCRPVLLCVSVLWSFWLSDGGQERKGLREYGTRSSPAWCKEGSHVLNRCEEHCRCKNGKLVNCFRVRKEFTRMDTKERKRYINAYKTVSVDARFKLDYQRLVAAHINAPDKLLHTTPVIFFPWHRWFLVQFENLLRRIDCRVTLPYWDWSRVAHHWWRGSRYKDIWNPGQHGLGGDGNGWDECVEDGPFSKDKWNLLNVSGGGCLMRNFKYVALTGNTHHVRRTLSLPLKDFLQFEETVRSAYHGELHDLIRGTMWSSMTASNAPEMILHHSFLDKLWVKWQEKGQEYIKAYYPDLPSKKMPGTVLLCVSVLWSFWLSDGGQERKGLREYGTRSSPAWCKEGSLVLNRCEEHCRCKNGKLVNCFRVRKEFTRKDTKERKRYINAYKIVSVNARFKLDYQRLVAAHINAPDKLLHTTPVIFFPWHRWFLVQFENLLRRIDCRVTLPYWDWSRVAHHWWRGSRYKDIWNPGQHGLGGDGNGWDECVEDGPFSKDKWNLLNVSGGGCLMRNFKYVALTGNTHHVRRTLSLPLKDFLQFEETVRSAYHGELHDLIRASTTFTVNTTAVYKDCQRISVKEKSLSRTPFNSATTFPRH
;
A
#
# COMPACT_ATOMS: atom_id res chain seq x y z
N MET A 1 -36.85 20.79 4.17
CA MET A 1 -36.72 21.73 3.04
C MET A 1 -35.65 21.21 2.08
N LYS A 2 -35.98 21.17 0.78
CA LYS A 2 -35.12 20.71 -0.33
C LYS A 2 -34.05 21.75 -0.67
N SER A 3 -32.84 21.31 -1.05
CA SER A 3 -31.95 21.87 -2.11
C SER A 3 -30.54 21.24 -1.99
N THR A 4 -30.15 20.26 -2.81
CA THR A 4 -29.57 20.29 -4.18
C THR A 4 -28.09 20.71 -4.30
N CYS A 5 -27.26 19.73 -4.76
CA CYS A 5 -26.13 19.84 -5.71
C CYS A 5 -24.86 20.66 -5.29
N ARG A 6 -23.59 20.24 -5.50
CA ARG A 6 -22.91 19.37 -6.50
C ARG A 6 -21.56 18.83 -5.95
N PRO A 7 -21.04 17.67 -6.43
CA PRO A 7 -19.65 17.26 -6.21
C PRO A 7 -18.75 17.75 -7.35
N VAL A 8 -17.61 18.38 -7.02
CA VAL A 8 -16.54 18.70 -7.97
C VAL A 8 -15.34 17.79 -7.73
N LEU A 9 -14.87 17.21 -8.83
CA LEU A 9 -13.70 16.33 -9.02
C LEU A 9 -12.40 16.86 -8.41
N LEU A 10 -11.49 15.93 -8.08
CA LEU A 10 -10.13 15.93 -8.67
C LEU A 10 -9.41 14.58 -8.44
N CYS A 11 -9.15 13.90 -9.55
CA CYS A 11 -8.37 12.68 -9.67
C CYS A 11 -7.31 12.91 -10.75
N VAL A 12 -6.00 12.87 -10.42
CA VAL A 12 -4.92 12.57 -11.39
C VAL A 12 -3.73 11.92 -10.67
N SER A 13 -3.23 10.84 -11.30
CA SER A 13 -1.90 10.20 -11.19
C SER A 13 -1.66 9.06 -10.19
N VAL A 14 -2.19 7.86 -10.49
CA VAL A 14 -1.43 6.59 -10.38
C VAL A 14 -1.78 5.68 -11.56
N LEU A 15 -1.17 5.91 -12.72
CA LEU A 15 -1.16 4.94 -13.81
C LEU A 15 0.12 5.11 -14.63
N TRP A 16 1.17 4.35 -14.33
CA TRP A 16 2.14 3.91 -15.32
C TRP A 16 2.69 2.54 -14.88
N SER A 17 2.14 1.47 -15.49
CA SER A 17 2.79 0.18 -15.85
C SER A 17 1.75 -0.95 -15.99
N PHE A 18 0.87 -0.92 -17.00
CA PHE A 18 0.18 -2.14 -17.49
C PHE A 18 -0.06 -2.01 -19.00
N TRP A 19 0.41 -3.00 -19.76
CA TRP A 19 0.02 -3.19 -21.16
C TRP A 19 -1.13 -4.20 -21.20
N LEU A 20 -2.27 -3.79 -21.74
CA LEU A 20 -3.32 -4.68 -22.26
C LEU A 20 -3.17 -4.66 -23.79
N SER A 21 -3.11 -5.84 -24.41
CA SER A 21 -3.09 -5.99 -25.87
C SER A 21 -4.42 -6.58 -26.30
N ASP A 22 -5.17 -5.85 -27.10
CA ASP A 22 -6.11 -6.42 -28.07
C ASP A 22 -5.83 -5.76 -29.42
N GLY A 23 -5.64 -6.58 -30.45
CA GLY A 23 -5.36 -6.15 -31.81
C GLY A 23 -6.62 -5.79 -32.59
N GLY A 24 -6.47 -4.87 -33.53
CA GLY A 24 -7.33 -4.71 -34.71
C GLY A 24 -8.47 -3.70 -34.59
N GLN A 25 -8.26 -2.46 -35.07
CA GLN A 25 -8.76 -1.98 -36.37
C GLN A 25 -8.64 -0.45 -36.45
N GLU A 26 -8.07 0.02 -37.55
CA GLU A 26 -7.95 1.43 -37.94
C GLU A 26 -9.31 2.12 -37.99
N ARG A 27 -9.38 3.35 -37.48
CA ARG A 27 -10.21 4.39 -38.09
C ARG A 27 -9.45 5.72 -38.19
N LYS A 28 -9.41 6.17 -39.45
CA LYS A 28 -8.87 7.42 -39.98
C LYS A 28 -9.62 8.63 -39.45
N GLY A 29 -8.92 9.77 -39.41
CA GLY A 29 -9.52 11.08 -39.61
C GLY A 29 -9.26 12.09 -38.50
N LEU A 30 -8.20 12.88 -38.67
CA LEU A 30 -8.25 14.35 -38.71
C LEU A 30 -6.85 14.89 -39.08
N ARG A 31 -6.74 15.36 -40.33
CA ARG A 31 -5.63 16.14 -40.90
C ARG A 31 -5.59 17.51 -40.21
N GLU A 32 -4.47 17.89 -39.59
CA GLU A 32 -3.34 18.66 -40.15
C GLU A 32 -3.59 20.17 -40.25
N TYR A 33 -2.80 20.95 -39.49
CA TYR A 33 -2.15 22.17 -39.97
C TYR A 33 -0.88 22.43 -39.12
N GLY A 34 0.26 22.62 -39.79
CA GLY A 34 1.45 23.29 -39.23
C GLY A 34 2.74 22.46 -39.14
N THR A 35 3.48 22.39 -40.24
CA THR A 35 4.84 21.85 -40.37
C THR A 35 5.91 22.80 -39.80
N ARG A 36 6.80 22.29 -38.92
CA ARG A 36 8.25 22.59 -38.88
C ARG A 36 8.93 21.69 -37.84
N SER A 37 10.08 21.14 -38.21
CA SER A 37 10.95 20.26 -37.42
C SER A 37 11.20 20.75 -35.99
N SER A 38 10.78 19.96 -34.98
CA SER A 38 11.12 20.22 -33.56
C SER A 38 12.36 19.42 -33.15
N PRO A 39 13.42 20.05 -32.58
CA PRO A 39 14.62 19.34 -32.14
C PRO A 39 14.33 18.42 -30.95
N ALA A 40 15.09 17.33 -30.82
CA ALA A 40 15.05 16.45 -29.66
C ALA A 40 15.33 17.25 -28.37
N TRP A 41 14.33 17.37 -27.51
CA TRP A 41 14.27 18.32 -26.40
C TRP A 41 15.09 17.90 -25.15
N CYS A 42 15.91 16.85 -25.25
CA CYS A 42 16.90 16.47 -24.25
C CYS A 42 17.99 15.59 -24.88
N LYS A 43 19.20 15.62 -24.31
CA LYS A 43 20.31 14.76 -24.76
C LYS A 43 20.06 13.31 -24.33
N GLU A 44 20.13 12.35 -25.24
CA GLU A 44 19.90 10.93 -24.96
C GLU A 44 20.71 10.44 -23.75
N GLY A 45 20.05 9.71 -22.84
CA GLY A 45 20.68 9.18 -21.62
C GLY A 45 20.95 10.19 -20.51
N SER A 46 20.80 11.50 -20.76
CA SER A 46 21.01 12.54 -19.73
C SER A 46 19.95 12.50 -18.63
N HIS A 47 20.35 12.95 -17.44
CA HIS A 47 19.44 13.26 -16.34
C HIS A 47 19.07 14.74 -16.41
N VAL A 48 17.78 15.04 -16.50
CA VAL A 48 17.29 16.41 -16.56
C VAL A 48 16.05 16.57 -15.69
N LEU A 49 15.82 17.79 -15.24
CA LEU A 49 14.62 18.15 -14.49
C LEU A 49 13.49 18.49 -15.46
N ASN A 50 12.28 17.97 -15.20
CA ASN A 50 11.10 18.42 -15.92
C ASN A 50 10.55 19.74 -15.32
N ARG A 51 9.44 20.24 -15.87
CA ARG A 51 8.76 21.46 -15.38
C ARG A 51 8.32 21.41 -13.90
N CYS A 52 8.20 20.20 -13.36
CA CYS A 52 7.82 19.92 -11.99
C CYS A 52 9.04 19.59 -11.11
N GLU A 53 10.25 19.92 -11.59
CA GLU A 53 11.53 19.65 -10.93
C GLU A 53 11.72 18.16 -10.57
N GLU A 54 11.07 17.26 -11.30
CA GLU A 54 11.28 15.81 -11.15
C GLU A 54 12.52 15.39 -11.93
N HIS A 55 13.32 14.49 -11.35
CA HIS A 55 14.50 13.93 -11.98
C HIS A 55 14.08 12.88 -13.01
N CYS A 56 14.27 13.20 -14.28
CA CYS A 56 13.92 12.34 -15.39
C CYS A 56 15.17 11.84 -16.13
N ARG A 57 15.01 10.75 -16.88
CA ARG A 57 16.00 10.30 -17.86
C ARG A 57 15.50 10.64 -19.26
N CYS A 58 16.37 11.18 -20.10
CA CYS A 58 16.06 11.36 -21.51
C CYS A 58 16.18 10.03 -22.27
N LYS A 59 15.14 9.68 -23.04
CA LYS A 59 15.11 8.54 -23.96
C LYS A 59 14.32 8.86 -25.23
N ASN A 60 14.95 8.71 -26.39
CA ASN A 60 14.44 9.09 -27.71
C ASN A 60 13.95 10.55 -27.74
N GLY A 61 14.75 11.43 -27.13
CA GLY A 61 14.39 12.83 -26.94
C GLY A 61 13.20 13.05 -26.00
N LYS A 62 12.66 12.03 -25.33
CA LYS A 62 11.55 12.14 -24.37
C LYS A 62 11.99 11.91 -22.93
N LEU A 63 11.39 12.63 -21.98
CA LEU A 63 11.59 12.34 -20.55
C LEU A 63 10.80 11.11 -20.13
N VAL A 64 11.52 10.15 -19.58
CA VAL A 64 11.01 8.89 -19.03
C VAL A 64 11.58 8.66 -17.64
N ASN A 65 10.95 7.77 -16.87
CA ASN A 65 11.40 7.39 -15.53
C ASN A 65 11.63 8.59 -14.59
N CYS A 66 10.72 9.57 -14.64
CA CYS A 66 10.76 10.72 -13.75
C CYS A 66 10.48 10.30 -12.30
N PHE A 67 11.27 10.80 -11.37
CA PHE A 67 11.09 10.55 -9.94
C PHE A 67 11.31 11.82 -9.11
N ARG A 68 10.72 11.80 -7.92
CA ARG A 68 10.76 12.89 -6.94
C ARG A 68 11.90 12.63 -5.95
N VAL A 69 12.49 13.71 -5.44
CA VAL A 69 13.56 13.65 -4.43
C VAL A 69 13.12 14.42 -3.21
N ARG A 70 12.94 13.72 -2.08
CA ARG A 70 12.71 14.34 -0.79
C ARG A 70 14.03 14.88 -0.23
N LYS A 71 14.05 16.15 0.18
CA LYS A 71 15.24 16.86 0.65
C LYS A 71 15.20 17.05 2.16
N GLU A 72 16.38 17.20 2.77
CA GLU A 72 16.47 17.59 4.19
C GLU A 72 16.07 19.06 4.33
N PHE A 73 15.10 19.35 5.19
CA PHE A 73 14.44 20.65 5.29
C PHE A 73 15.41 21.81 5.58
N THR A 74 16.39 21.61 6.46
CA THR A 74 17.37 22.64 6.83
C THR A 74 18.44 22.87 5.74
N ARG A 75 18.54 21.95 4.77
CA ARG A 75 19.43 22.04 3.60
C ARG A 75 18.75 22.54 2.33
N MET A 76 17.42 22.58 2.30
CA MET A 76 16.67 23.22 1.21
C MET A 76 16.97 24.72 1.17
N ASP A 77 16.92 25.29 -0.03
CA ASP A 77 17.00 26.73 -0.15
C ASP A 77 15.69 27.39 0.34
N THR A 78 15.76 28.70 0.57
CA THR A 78 14.64 29.47 1.12
C THR A 78 13.44 29.52 0.18
N LYS A 79 13.64 29.47 -1.14
CA LYS A 79 12.54 29.45 -2.12
C LYS A 79 11.79 28.12 -2.03
N GLU A 80 12.52 27.01 -1.92
CA GLU A 80 11.94 25.68 -1.77
C GLU A 80 11.17 25.54 -0.45
N ARG A 81 11.73 26.01 0.67
CA ARG A 81 11.06 25.98 1.98
C ARG A 81 9.78 26.81 1.99
N LYS A 82 9.83 28.04 1.45
CA LYS A 82 8.64 28.89 1.29
C LYS A 82 7.60 28.24 0.40
N ARG A 83 8.01 27.61 -0.71
CA ARG A 83 7.09 26.87 -1.61
C ARG A 83 6.36 25.76 -0.85
N TYR A 84 7.08 24.96 -0.06
CA TYR A 84 6.49 23.90 0.75
C TYR A 84 5.50 24.45 1.80
N ILE A 85 5.89 25.45 2.58
CA ILE A 85 5.04 26.06 3.61
C ILE A 85 3.79 26.69 2.99
N ASN A 86 3.95 27.41 1.88
CA ASN A 86 2.82 28.00 1.17
C ASN A 86 1.87 26.93 0.65
N ALA A 87 2.37 25.83 0.07
CA ALA A 87 1.52 24.73 -0.38
C ALA A 87 0.77 24.06 0.78
N TYR A 88 1.44 23.86 1.92
CA TYR A 88 0.82 23.30 3.12
C TYR A 88 -0.29 24.21 3.66
N LYS A 89 -0.02 25.50 3.83
CA LYS A 89 -1.05 26.45 4.27
C LYS A 89 -2.21 26.56 3.28
N THR A 90 -1.91 26.54 1.99
CA THR A 90 -2.94 26.65 0.95
C THR A 90 -3.87 25.44 1.02
N VAL A 91 -3.34 24.22 1.12
CA VAL A 91 -4.18 23.02 1.15
C VAL A 91 -5.10 22.98 2.37
N SER A 92 -4.71 23.57 3.50
CA SER A 92 -5.52 23.56 4.73
C SER A 92 -6.66 24.58 4.74
N VAL A 93 -6.62 25.61 3.89
CA VAL A 93 -7.61 26.71 3.91
C VAL A 93 -8.39 26.86 2.61
N ASP A 94 -7.76 26.59 1.45
CA ASP A 94 -8.39 26.76 0.14
C ASP A 94 -9.51 25.75 -0.04
N ALA A 95 -10.72 26.23 -0.32
CA ALA A 95 -11.93 25.40 -0.44
C ALA A 95 -11.79 24.25 -1.45
N ARG A 96 -10.94 24.41 -2.49
CA ARG A 96 -10.69 23.38 -3.51
C ARG A 96 -9.95 22.15 -2.96
N PHE A 97 -9.21 22.31 -1.87
CA PHE A 97 -8.33 21.27 -1.33
C PHE A 97 -8.57 20.96 0.15
N LYS A 98 -9.20 21.87 0.89
CA LYS A 98 -9.43 21.78 2.34
C LYS A 98 -10.14 20.50 2.76
N LEU A 99 -11.13 20.03 1.99
CA LEU A 99 -11.82 18.78 2.27
C LEU A 99 -10.91 17.55 2.09
N ASP A 100 -10.02 17.56 1.10
CA ASP A 100 -9.07 16.47 0.89
C ASP A 100 -7.98 16.46 1.97
N TYR A 101 -7.51 17.66 2.37
CA TYR A 101 -6.62 17.81 3.53
C TYR A 101 -7.29 17.29 4.81
N GLN A 102 -8.54 17.69 5.07
CA GLN A 102 -9.30 17.21 6.23
C GLN A 102 -9.49 15.69 6.22
N ARG A 103 -9.77 15.09 5.06
CA ARG A 103 -9.89 13.63 4.93
C ARG A 103 -8.57 12.91 5.22
N LEU A 104 -7.43 13.45 4.75
CA LEU A 104 -6.12 12.86 5.03
C LEU A 104 -5.79 12.95 6.52
N VAL A 105 -5.92 14.13 7.13
CA VAL A 105 -5.72 14.32 8.58
C VAL A 105 -6.64 13.38 9.37
N ALA A 106 -7.92 13.33 9.03
CA ALA A 106 -8.88 12.44 9.69
C ALA A 106 -8.57 10.95 9.50
N ALA A 107 -7.86 10.54 8.45
CA ALA A 107 -7.50 9.15 8.24
C ALA A 107 -6.52 8.62 9.29
N HIS A 108 -5.64 9.48 9.83
CA HIS A 108 -4.79 9.14 10.96
C HIS A 108 -5.60 9.08 12.26
N ILE A 109 -6.41 10.11 12.51
CA ILE A 109 -7.24 10.24 13.72
C ILE A 109 -8.20 9.06 13.87
N ASN A 110 -8.87 8.66 12.78
CA ASN A 110 -9.89 7.62 12.80
C ASN A 110 -9.30 6.20 12.78
N ALA A 111 -8.00 6.05 12.53
CA ALA A 111 -7.37 4.74 12.54
C ALA A 111 -7.10 4.31 13.99
N PRO A 112 -7.30 3.02 14.35
CA PRO A 112 -7.07 2.58 15.72
C PRO A 112 -5.61 2.81 16.15
N ASP A 113 -5.42 3.52 17.26
CA ASP A 113 -4.09 3.91 17.75
C ASP A 113 -3.16 2.71 17.98
N LYS A 114 -3.64 1.68 18.68
CA LYS A 114 -2.93 0.40 18.88
C LYS A 114 -2.51 -0.25 17.57
N LEU A 115 -3.29 -0.04 16.52
CA LEU A 115 -2.92 -0.56 15.21
C LEU A 115 -1.77 0.26 14.65
N LEU A 116 -1.93 1.57 14.48
CA LEU A 116 -0.92 2.42 13.83
C LEU A 116 0.41 2.52 14.57
N HIS A 117 0.39 2.58 15.90
CA HIS A 117 1.56 2.99 16.70
C HIS A 117 2.14 1.88 17.57
N THR A 118 1.39 0.82 17.89
CA THR A 118 1.90 -0.30 18.72
C THR A 118 2.15 -1.58 17.92
N THR A 119 1.79 -1.62 16.64
CA THR A 119 1.98 -2.82 15.80
C THR A 119 3.19 -2.67 14.88
N PRO A 120 4.23 -3.52 15.01
CA PRO A 120 5.49 -3.38 14.25
C PRO A 120 5.33 -3.56 12.74
N VAL A 121 4.23 -4.18 12.33
CA VAL A 121 3.97 -4.57 10.95
C VAL A 121 3.39 -3.43 10.09
N ILE A 122 2.69 -2.48 10.72
CA ILE A 122 1.84 -1.53 10.00
C ILE A 122 2.35 -0.11 10.06
N PHE A 123 3.14 0.22 11.09
CA PHE A 123 3.67 1.55 11.32
C PHE A 123 4.37 2.12 10.09
N PHE A 124 5.44 1.47 9.64
CA PHE A 124 6.21 1.93 8.49
C PHE A 124 5.39 2.02 7.20
N PRO A 125 4.66 0.96 6.78
CA PRO A 125 3.91 1.05 5.54
C PRO A 125 2.82 2.10 5.56
N TRP A 126 2.03 2.17 6.64
CA TRP A 126 0.89 3.09 6.73
C TRP A 126 1.36 4.54 6.66
N HIS A 127 2.38 4.89 7.44
CA HIS A 127 2.93 6.24 7.44
C HIS A 127 3.59 6.57 6.09
N ARG A 128 4.27 5.62 5.44
CA ARG A 128 4.77 5.82 4.07
C ARG A 128 3.64 6.13 3.09
N TRP A 129 2.54 5.39 3.14
CA TRP A 129 1.36 5.69 2.31
C TRP A 129 0.80 7.09 2.61
N PHE A 130 0.64 7.42 3.89
CA PHE A 130 0.12 8.70 4.33
C PHE A 130 0.96 9.86 3.79
N LEU A 131 2.28 9.76 3.91
CA LEU A 131 3.22 10.73 3.34
C LEU A 131 3.08 10.84 1.81
N VAL A 132 2.90 9.73 1.09
CA VAL A 132 2.68 9.79 -0.37
C VAL A 132 1.38 10.51 -0.71
N GLN A 133 0.30 10.28 0.03
CA GLN A 133 -0.96 10.98 -0.20
C GLN A 133 -0.82 12.48 0.10
N PHE A 134 -0.16 12.82 1.19
CA PHE A 134 0.11 14.21 1.56
C PHE A 134 0.96 14.91 0.49
N GLU A 135 2.02 14.26 -0.01
CA GLU A 135 2.86 14.78 -1.09
C GLU A 135 2.05 15.04 -2.36
N ASN A 136 1.23 14.06 -2.77
CA ASN A 136 0.39 14.18 -3.96
C ASN A 136 -0.63 15.32 -3.82
N LEU A 137 -1.17 15.52 -2.61
CA LEU A 137 -2.10 16.61 -2.33
C LEU A 137 -1.40 17.97 -2.42
N LEU A 138 -0.23 18.15 -1.80
CA LEU A 138 0.54 19.41 -1.92
C LEU A 138 0.96 19.70 -3.36
N ARG A 139 1.26 18.66 -4.15
CA ARG A 139 1.61 18.80 -5.57
C ARG A 139 0.47 19.27 -6.47
N ARG A 140 -0.78 19.21 -6.01
CA ARG A 140 -1.91 19.85 -6.69
C ARG A 140 -1.87 21.37 -6.59
N ILE A 141 -1.18 21.92 -5.60
CA ILE A 141 -0.92 23.36 -5.47
C ILE A 141 0.27 23.75 -6.35
N ASP A 142 1.40 23.07 -6.17
CA ASP A 142 2.61 23.30 -6.93
C ASP A 142 3.30 21.96 -7.19
N CYS A 143 3.34 21.55 -8.45
CA CYS A 143 3.91 20.27 -8.83
C CYS A 143 5.42 20.16 -8.58
N ARG A 144 6.11 21.21 -8.13
CA ARG A 144 7.52 21.14 -7.73
C ARG A 144 7.71 20.82 -6.25
N VAL A 145 6.63 20.71 -5.48
CA VAL A 145 6.70 20.35 -4.06
C VAL A 145 6.98 18.85 -3.89
N THR A 146 7.94 18.54 -3.03
CA THR A 146 8.18 17.19 -2.50
C THR A 146 8.19 17.28 -0.98
N LEU A 147 7.79 16.23 -0.27
CA LEU A 147 7.85 16.28 1.19
C LEU A 147 9.30 16.35 1.66
N PRO A 148 9.66 17.36 2.48
CA PRO A 148 10.95 17.36 3.11
C PRO A 148 10.96 16.43 4.32
N TYR A 149 12.16 15.97 4.70
CA TYR A 149 12.39 15.32 5.99
C TYR A 149 13.23 16.23 6.88
N TRP A 150 13.07 16.10 8.20
CA TRP A 150 13.93 16.80 9.16
C TRP A 150 14.84 15.80 9.87
N ASP A 151 16.14 15.90 9.61
CA ASP A 151 17.14 15.03 10.25
C ASP A 151 17.48 15.55 11.66
N TRP A 152 16.54 15.34 12.59
CA TRP A 152 16.66 15.75 13.98
C TRP A 152 17.83 15.07 14.70
N SER A 153 18.35 13.94 14.17
CA SER A 153 19.51 13.25 14.74
C SER A 153 20.78 14.13 14.78
N ARG A 154 20.89 15.07 13.83
CA ARG A 154 22.02 15.99 13.69
C ARG A 154 21.99 17.14 14.71
N VAL A 155 20.83 17.38 15.31
CA VAL A 155 20.58 18.47 16.26
C VAL A 155 20.00 17.93 17.58
N ALA A 156 20.18 16.65 17.87
CA ALA A 156 19.52 15.96 18.98
C ALA A 156 19.68 16.64 20.35
N HIS A 157 20.80 17.30 20.62
CA HIS A 157 21.07 18.00 21.88
C HIS A 157 20.49 19.42 21.98
N HIS A 158 19.91 19.94 20.90
CA HIS A 158 19.38 21.30 20.81
C HIS A 158 18.29 21.39 19.75
N TRP A 159 17.47 20.35 19.64
CA TRP A 159 16.49 20.20 18.56
C TRP A 159 15.41 21.28 18.60
N TRP A 160 15.16 21.86 19.77
CA TRP A 160 14.22 22.97 20.04
C TRP A 160 14.71 24.33 19.54
N ARG A 161 15.95 24.43 19.04
CA ARG A 161 16.52 25.71 18.62
C ARG A 161 15.80 26.26 17.38
N GLY A 162 15.33 27.52 17.45
CA GLY A 162 14.65 28.21 16.35
C GLY A 162 15.32 29.48 15.84
N SER A 163 16.37 29.98 16.51
CA SER A 163 16.89 31.33 16.24
C SER A 163 17.78 31.43 14.99
N ARG A 164 18.33 30.32 14.45
CA ARG A 164 19.16 30.40 13.24
C ARG A 164 18.28 30.38 11.99
N TYR A 165 18.81 31.01 10.94
CA TYR A 165 18.16 31.08 9.64
C TYR A 165 17.73 29.72 9.07
N LYS A 166 18.55 28.67 9.26
CA LYS A 166 18.28 27.34 8.72
C LYS A 166 17.46 26.46 9.67
N ASP A 167 17.24 26.87 10.91
CA ASP A 167 16.51 26.06 11.89
C ASP A 167 15.07 25.79 11.42
N ILE A 168 14.52 24.65 11.82
CA ILE A 168 13.16 24.25 11.46
C ILE A 168 12.13 25.17 12.13
N TRP A 169 12.35 25.54 13.39
CA TRP A 169 11.48 26.40 14.21
C TRP A 169 11.67 27.90 13.95
N ASN A 170 12.37 28.28 12.87
CA ASN A 170 12.57 29.68 12.54
C ASN A 170 11.22 30.41 12.36
N PRO A 171 11.04 31.62 12.92
CA PRO A 171 9.79 32.37 12.80
C PRO A 171 9.60 33.04 11.43
N GLY A 172 10.59 32.98 10.55
CA GLY A 172 10.49 33.46 9.18
C GLY A 172 9.55 32.61 8.33
N GLN A 173 9.22 33.13 7.14
CA GLN A 173 8.30 32.49 6.18
C GLN A 173 8.80 31.14 5.64
N HIS A 174 10.03 30.74 5.96
CA HIS A 174 10.65 29.48 5.58
C HIS A 174 10.74 28.47 6.75
N GLY A 175 10.32 28.81 7.97
CA GLY A 175 10.28 27.88 9.12
C GLY A 175 8.86 27.56 9.60
N LEU A 176 8.75 26.83 10.72
CA LEU A 176 7.49 26.34 11.28
C LEU A 176 6.98 27.12 12.50
N GLY A 177 7.69 28.16 12.94
CA GLY A 177 7.46 28.83 14.22
C GLY A 177 8.02 28.02 15.41
N GLY A 178 8.21 28.70 16.54
CA GLY A 178 8.80 28.19 17.77
C GLY A 178 7.86 27.39 18.66
N ASP A 179 8.18 27.38 19.95
CA ASP A 179 7.38 26.80 21.02
C ASP A 179 6.08 27.60 21.25
N GLY A 180 5.14 27.01 21.97
CA GLY A 180 3.93 27.70 22.41
C GLY A 180 4.18 28.67 23.55
N ASN A 181 3.23 29.58 23.80
CA ASN A 181 3.25 30.38 25.03
C ASN A 181 2.94 29.50 26.25
N GLY A 182 3.36 29.92 27.44
CA GLY A 182 3.18 29.13 28.67
C GLY A 182 1.76 29.10 29.24
N TRP A 183 0.77 29.74 28.59
CA TRP A 183 -0.59 29.90 29.11
C TRP A 183 -1.59 28.96 28.42
N ASP A 184 -1.68 29.04 27.09
CA ASP A 184 -2.58 28.23 26.26
C ASP A 184 -1.84 27.29 25.30
N GLU A 185 -0.50 27.25 25.41
CA GLU A 185 0.39 26.46 24.55
C GLU A 185 0.34 26.85 23.07
N CYS A 186 -0.37 27.92 22.67
CA CYS A 186 -0.45 28.34 21.28
C CYS A 186 0.88 28.88 20.76
N VAL A 187 1.27 28.46 19.57
CA VAL A 187 2.41 29.02 18.83
C VAL A 187 2.10 30.46 18.42
N GLU A 188 2.97 31.39 18.79
CA GLU A 188 2.74 32.83 18.60
C GLU A 188 3.47 33.43 17.39
N ASP A 189 4.42 32.71 16.81
CA ASP A 189 5.25 33.19 15.71
C ASP A 189 5.25 32.25 14.48
N GLY A 190 5.96 32.67 13.44
CA GLY A 190 6.06 31.86 12.22
C GLY A 190 4.83 31.90 11.32
N PRO A 191 4.82 31.07 10.28
CA PRO A 191 3.70 30.93 9.34
C PRO A 191 2.48 30.23 9.94
N PHE A 192 2.68 29.46 11.01
CA PHE A 192 1.65 28.64 11.67
C PHE A 192 1.24 29.21 13.04
N SER A 193 1.50 30.49 13.30
CA SER A 193 1.04 31.16 14.52
C SER A 193 -0.49 31.19 14.62
N LYS A 194 -0.99 31.34 15.85
CA LYS A 194 -2.43 31.41 16.16
C LYS A 194 -3.22 32.41 15.30
N ASP A 195 -2.62 33.54 14.93
CA ASP A 195 -3.29 34.57 14.12
C ASP A 195 -3.27 34.27 12.61
N LYS A 196 -2.45 33.32 12.16
CA LYS A 196 -2.17 33.08 10.73
C LYS A 196 -2.61 31.72 10.23
N TRP A 197 -2.91 30.78 11.13
CA TRP A 197 -3.28 29.41 10.79
C TRP A 197 -4.00 28.72 11.94
N ASN A 198 -5.03 27.94 11.62
CA ASN A 198 -5.86 27.23 12.59
C ASN A 198 -5.92 25.73 12.28
N LEU A 199 -6.00 24.93 13.34
CA LEU A 199 -6.27 23.50 13.24
C LEU A 199 -7.67 23.24 12.68
N LEU A 200 -7.82 22.14 11.95
CA LEU A 200 -9.13 21.61 11.58
C LEU A 200 -9.94 21.21 12.81
N ASN A 201 -11.24 21.45 12.75
CA ASN A 201 -12.18 21.06 13.82
C ASN A 201 -12.22 19.55 14.06
N VAL A 202 -11.85 18.73 13.06
CA VAL A 202 -11.78 17.26 13.23
C VAL A 202 -10.74 16.82 14.26
N SER A 203 -9.78 17.69 14.59
CA SER A 203 -8.77 17.48 15.63
C SER A 203 -8.96 18.41 16.84
N GLY A 204 -10.18 18.90 17.08
CA GLY A 204 -10.50 19.83 18.17
C GLY A 204 -10.52 21.32 17.77
N GLY A 205 -9.95 21.71 16.62
CA GLY A 205 -9.88 23.11 16.19
C GLY A 205 -8.90 23.96 17.01
N GLY A 206 -8.98 25.28 16.87
CA GLY A 206 -8.12 26.23 17.59
C GLY A 206 -6.74 26.46 16.95
N CYS A 207 -5.77 26.87 17.76
CA CYS A 207 -4.41 27.17 17.35
C CYS A 207 -3.52 25.91 17.32
N LEU A 208 -2.38 25.98 16.62
CA LEU A 208 -1.32 24.98 16.78
C LEU A 208 -0.70 25.10 18.17
N MET A 209 -0.70 24.01 18.95
CA MET A 209 -0.16 23.98 20.31
C MET A 209 1.18 23.26 20.37
N ARG A 210 2.15 23.81 21.10
CA ARG A 210 3.46 23.20 21.39
C ARG A 210 3.88 23.54 22.82
N ASN A 211 4.57 22.60 23.47
CA ASN A 211 5.12 22.81 24.82
C ASN A 211 6.40 21.99 24.97
N PHE A 212 7.48 22.50 24.38
CA PHE A 212 8.73 21.77 24.23
C PHE A 212 9.31 21.32 25.57
N LYS A 213 9.72 20.06 25.63
CA LYS A 213 10.61 19.56 26.67
C LYS A 213 12.05 19.72 26.22
N TYR A 214 12.77 20.61 26.90
CA TYR A 214 14.16 21.00 26.61
C TYR A 214 15.18 19.92 27.02
N VAL A 215 15.02 18.71 26.48
CA VAL A 215 15.87 17.55 26.73
C VAL A 215 16.39 16.97 25.43
N ALA A 216 17.58 16.37 25.46
CA ALA A 216 18.21 15.81 24.28
C ALA A 216 17.46 14.56 23.78
N LEU A 217 17.36 14.42 22.46
CA LEU A 217 16.80 13.22 21.83
C LEU A 217 17.75 12.04 21.97
N THR A 218 17.18 10.87 22.23
CA THR A 218 17.89 9.59 22.27
C THR A 218 18.47 9.23 20.90
N GLY A 219 17.77 9.55 19.81
CA GLY A 219 18.21 9.23 18.44
C GLY A 219 19.21 10.22 17.83
N ASN A 220 20.32 10.52 18.52
CA ASN A 220 21.41 11.29 17.91
C ASN A 220 22.07 10.53 16.73
N THR A 221 22.93 11.21 15.96
CA THR A 221 23.59 10.60 14.78
C THR A 221 24.35 9.30 15.10
N HIS A 222 24.98 9.18 16.28
CA HIS A 222 25.66 7.94 16.68
C HIS A 222 24.67 6.81 16.93
N HIS A 223 23.56 7.09 17.61
CA HIS A 223 22.53 6.10 17.89
C HIS A 223 21.81 5.67 16.61
N VAL A 224 21.42 6.61 15.74
CA VAL A 224 20.85 6.30 14.42
C VAL A 224 21.81 5.45 13.60
N ARG A 225 23.12 5.73 13.61
CA ARG A 225 24.13 4.91 12.92
C ARG A 225 24.18 3.49 13.49
N ARG A 226 24.12 3.33 14.82
CA ARG A 226 24.10 2.01 15.49
C ARG A 226 22.84 1.23 15.12
N THR A 227 21.68 1.87 15.17
CA THR A 227 20.39 1.29 14.77
C THR A 227 20.39 0.87 13.30
N LEU A 228 20.95 1.70 12.41
CA LEU A 228 21.18 1.35 11.01
C LEU A 228 22.32 0.34 10.79
N SER A 229 23.11 -0.03 11.79
CA SER A 229 24.09 -1.12 11.66
C SER A 229 23.56 -2.49 12.07
N LEU A 230 22.35 -2.56 12.66
CA LEU A 230 21.75 -3.82 13.07
C LEU A 230 21.62 -4.79 11.87
N PRO A 231 21.92 -6.09 12.07
CA PRO A 231 21.83 -7.10 11.01
C PRO A 231 20.38 -7.48 10.74
N LEU A 232 20.14 -8.16 9.61
CA LEU A 232 18.81 -8.57 9.15
C LEU A 232 17.93 -9.23 10.22
N LYS A 233 18.52 -10.14 11.01
CA LYS A 233 17.84 -10.89 12.09
C LYS A 233 17.27 -9.99 13.20
N ASP A 234 17.83 -8.80 13.37
CA ASP A 234 17.47 -7.83 14.41
C ASP A 234 16.55 -6.73 13.84
N PHE A 235 15.81 -7.01 12.76
CA PHE A 235 14.85 -6.06 12.21
C PHE A 235 13.84 -5.58 13.25
N LEU A 236 13.33 -6.46 14.11
CA LEU A 236 12.34 -6.08 15.12
C LEU A 236 12.87 -5.04 16.09
N GLN A 237 14.14 -5.17 16.44
CA GLN A 237 14.83 -4.19 17.27
C GLN A 237 14.99 -2.86 16.51
N PHE A 238 15.34 -2.90 15.22
CA PHE A 238 15.37 -1.70 14.38
C PHE A 238 13.99 -1.02 14.32
N GLU A 239 12.94 -1.78 14.06
CA GLU A 239 11.56 -1.30 13.96
C GLU A 239 11.10 -0.67 15.27
N GLU A 240 11.27 -1.38 16.38
CA GLU A 240 10.84 -0.93 17.70
C GLU A 240 11.63 0.31 18.14
N THR A 241 12.93 0.37 17.85
CA THR A 241 13.73 1.57 18.11
C THR A 241 13.20 2.76 17.33
N VAL A 242 12.83 2.58 16.06
CA VAL A 242 12.30 3.67 15.24
C VAL A 242 10.87 4.06 15.67
N ARG A 243 9.99 3.09 15.95
CA ARG A 243 8.57 3.32 16.26
C ARG A 243 8.31 3.76 17.70
N SER A 244 9.00 3.17 18.66
CA SER A 244 8.78 3.46 20.08
C SER A 244 9.75 4.54 20.57
N ALA A 245 11.06 4.38 20.33
CA ALA A 245 12.03 5.35 20.84
C ALA A 245 12.02 6.62 19.99
N TYR A 246 12.34 6.55 18.70
CA TYR A 246 12.51 7.76 17.89
C TYR A 246 11.21 8.49 17.56
N HIS A 247 10.20 7.74 17.15
CA HIS A 247 8.88 8.29 16.83
C HIS A 247 8.19 8.82 18.08
N GLY A 248 8.04 7.99 19.12
CA GLY A 248 7.34 8.34 20.36
C GLY A 248 8.00 9.50 21.09
N GLU A 249 9.33 9.46 21.27
CA GLU A 249 10.06 10.51 21.99
C GLU A 249 9.84 11.89 21.36
N LEU A 250 9.89 12.05 20.04
CA LEU A 250 9.69 13.38 19.45
C LEU A 250 8.25 13.89 19.63
N HIS A 251 7.24 13.01 19.57
CA HIS A 251 5.86 13.38 19.92
C HIS A 251 5.76 13.83 21.39
N ASP A 252 6.40 13.07 22.29
CA ASP A 252 6.40 13.34 23.73
C ASP A 252 7.16 14.62 24.10
N LEU A 253 8.21 14.96 23.36
CA LEU A 253 9.04 16.13 23.64
C LEU A 253 8.49 17.41 23.00
N ILE A 254 7.77 17.34 21.87
CA ILE A 254 7.12 18.52 21.29
C ILE A 254 5.84 18.90 22.06
N ARG A 255 5.12 17.88 22.56
CA ARG A 255 3.83 18.01 23.27
C ARG A 255 2.76 18.76 22.46
N GLY A 256 1.78 19.37 23.15
CA GLY A 256 0.68 20.10 22.55
C GLY A 256 -0.06 19.25 21.50
N THR A 257 -0.23 19.80 20.30
CA THR A 257 -0.89 19.12 19.18
C THR A 257 -0.16 17.83 18.78
N MET A 258 1.17 17.75 18.93
CA MET A 258 1.95 16.56 18.59
C MET A 258 1.87 15.46 19.64
N TRP A 259 1.38 15.71 20.86
CA TRP A 259 1.33 14.70 21.93
C TRP A 259 0.37 13.55 21.64
N SER A 260 -0.81 13.85 21.09
CA SER A 260 -1.90 12.88 20.93
C SER A 260 -2.01 12.38 19.50
N SER A 261 -2.22 11.08 19.32
CA SER A 261 -2.53 10.50 18.00
C SER A 261 -3.85 11.02 17.42
N MET A 262 -4.72 11.62 18.22
CA MET A 262 -5.97 12.25 17.76
C MET A 262 -5.76 13.66 17.20
N THR A 263 -4.57 14.25 17.37
CA THR A 263 -4.29 15.65 16.96
C THR A 263 -3.03 15.80 16.13
N ALA A 264 -2.03 14.94 16.32
CA ALA A 264 -0.68 15.11 15.76
C ALA A 264 -0.64 15.17 14.23
N SER A 265 -1.52 14.43 13.53
CA SER A 265 -1.59 14.45 12.07
C SER A 265 -1.99 15.79 11.45
N ASN A 266 -2.50 16.72 12.26
CA ASN A 266 -2.81 18.08 11.84
C ASN A 266 -1.65 19.06 12.10
N ALA A 267 -0.58 18.67 12.80
CA ALA A 267 0.59 19.51 13.00
C ALA A 267 1.53 19.47 11.77
N PRO A 268 2.08 20.61 11.30
CA PRO A 268 2.94 20.64 10.12
C PRO A 268 4.24 19.84 10.29
N GLU A 269 4.83 19.83 11.49
CA GLU A 269 6.05 19.10 11.82
C GLU A 269 5.90 17.56 11.71
N MET A 270 4.68 17.02 11.84
CA MET A 270 4.41 15.58 11.74
C MET A 270 4.91 15.02 10.40
N ILE A 271 4.67 15.75 9.30
CA ILE A 271 5.07 15.32 7.97
C ILE A 271 6.60 15.25 7.81
N LEU A 272 7.32 16.19 8.41
CA LEU A 272 8.79 16.23 8.36
C LEU A 272 9.41 15.14 9.23
N HIS A 273 8.85 14.91 10.42
CA HIS A 273 9.24 13.84 11.34
C HIS A 273 9.06 12.47 10.69
N HIS A 274 7.85 12.14 10.27
CA HIS A 274 7.58 10.83 9.65
C HIS A 274 8.32 10.64 8.33
N SER A 275 8.62 11.71 7.57
CA SER A 275 9.48 11.61 6.39
C SER A 275 10.92 11.23 6.72
N PHE A 276 11.43 11.61 7.89
CA PHE A 276 12.76 11.18 8.35
C PHE A 276 12.76 9.71 8.81
N LEU A 277 11.72 9.28 9.53
CA LEU A 277 11.54 7.88 9.90
C LEU A 277 11.43 6.98 8.64
N ASP A 278 10.69 7.45 7.63
CA ASP A 278 10.59 6.77 6.33
C ASP A 278 11.96 6.68 5.64
N LYS A 279 12.77 7.74 5.70
CA LYS A 279 14.17 7.72 5.24
C LYS A 279 15.01 6.68 5.97
N LEU A 280 14.88 6.54 7.29
CA LEU A 280 15.60 5.51 8.05
C LEU A 280 15.23 4.11 7.55
N TRP A 281 13.94 3.88 7.27
CA TRP A 281 13.49 2.62 6.69
C TRP A 281 14.03 2.38 5.28
N VAL A 282 14.09 3.40 4.42
CA VAL A 282 14.76 3.28 3.11
C VAL A 282 16.24 2.92 3.28
N LYS A 283 16.97 3.57 4.19
CA LYS A 283 18.39 3.25 4.46
C LYS A 283 18.59 1.82 4.95
N TRP A 284 17.65 1.29 5.74
CA TRP A 284 17.63 -0.12 6.09
C TRP A 284 17.46 -1.01 4.85
N GLN A 285 16.48 -0.70 4.00
CA GLN A 285 16.16 -1.45 2.79
C GLN A 285 17.31 -1.43 1.76
N GLU A 286 18.09 -0.36 1.69
CA GLU A 286 19.25 -0.20 0.81
C GLU A 286 20.40 -1.18 1.10
N LYS A 287 20.43 -1.82 2.27
CA LYS A 287 21.46 -2.82 2.63
C LYS A 287 21.40 -4.09 1.78
N GLY A 288 20.27 -4.37 1.15
CA GLY A 288 20.14 -5.51 0.25
C GLY A 288 18.70 -5.99 0.05
N GLN A 289 18.50 -6.87 -0.93
CA GLN A 289 17.19 -7.40 -1.31
C GLN A 289 16.45 -8.09 -0.15
N GLU A 290 17.22 -8.71 0.75
CA GLU A 290 16.71 -9.41 1.92
C GLU A 290 16.21 -8.42 2.98
N TYR A 291 16.85 -7.25 3.09
CA TYR A 291 16.48 -6.17 4.00
C TYR A 291 15.17 -5.48 3.60
N ILE A 292 14.87 -5.42 2.29
CA ILE A 292 13.56 -5.00 1.77
C ILE A 292 12.44 -5.90 2.32
N LYS A 293 12.75 -7.17 2.59
CA LYS A 293 11.80 -8.22 3.00
C LYS A 293 12.01 -8.68 4.45
N ALA A 294 12.90 -8.05 5.21
CA ALA A 294 13.39 -8.49 6.53
C ALA A 294 12.29 -8.87 7.53
N TYR A 295 11.14 -8.20 7.40
CA TYR A 295 9.97 -8.39 8.25
C TYR A 295 8.72 -8.73 7.45
N TYR A 296 8.90 -8.94 6.16
CA TYR A 296 7.84 -9.15 5.19
C TYR A 296 7.90 -10.52 4.45
N PRO A 297 8.38 -11.64 5.04
CA PRO A 297 8.24 -12.94 4.39
C PRO A 297 6.77 -13.41 4.35
N ASP A 298 5.94 -12.96 5.31
CA ASP A 298 4.53 -13.38 5.48
C ASP A 298 3.52 -12.22 5.40
N LEU A 299 3.90 -11.10 4.77
CA LEU A 299 3.05 -9.91 4.59
C LEU A 299 2.33 -9.71 3.25
N PRO A 300 1.92 -10.76 2.52
CA PRO A 300 0.77 -10.64 1.66
C PRO A 300 -0.41 -9.92 2.34
N SER A 301 -0.76 -10.28 3.57
CA SER A 301 -2.15 -10.23 4.04
C SER A 301 -2.50 -9.19 5.13
N LYS A 302 -1.74 -8.10 5.34
CA LYS A 302 -2.22 -6.95 6.15
C LYS A 302 -2.49 -5.69 5.32
N LYS A 303 -3.72 -5.17 5.45
CA LYS A 303 -4.16 -3.89 4.88
C LYS A 303 -3.76 -2.73 5.77
N MET A 304 -3.29 -1.64 5.17
CA MET A 304 -3.03 -0.38 5.85
C MET A 304 -4.37 0.26 6.26
N PRO A 305 -4.63 0.51 7.57
CA PRO A 305 -5.92 1.01 8.09
C PRO A 305 -6.40 2.30 7.43
N GLY A 306 -7.68 2.49 7.11
CA GLY A 306 -8.13 3.72 6.43
C GLY A 306 -7.54 3.91 5.01
N THR A 307 -6.84 2.89 4.49
CA THR A 307 -6.31 2.85 3.14
C THR A 307 -6.74 1.56 2.48
N VAL A 308 -6.57 1.55 1.17
CA VAL A 308 -6.82 0.38 0.34
C VAL A 308 -5.57 -0.39 -0.08
N LEU A 309 -4.41 0.12 0.33
CA LEU A 309 -3.10 -0.39 -0.04
C LEU A 309 -2.54 -1.28 1.06
N LEU A 310 -1.45 -1.95 0.70
CA LEU A 310 -0.90 -3.06 1.45
C LEU A 310 0.45 -2.71 1.95
N CYS A 311 0.85 -3.37 3.02
CA CYS A 311 2.20 -3.20 3.54
C CYS A 311 3.25 -3.39 2.44
N VAL A 312 3.04 -4.34 1.52
CA VAL A 312 3.93 -4.62 0.39
C VAL A 312 3.90 -3.59 -0.75
N SER A 313 2.80 -2.84 -0.90
CA SER A 313 2.62 -1.88 -2.01
C SER A 313 3.50 -0.65 -1.88
N VAL A 314 4.07 -0.42 -0.71
CA VAL A 314 4.92 0.73 -0.40
C VAL A 314 6.37 0.33 -0.14
N LEU A 315 6.73 -0.95 -0.29
CA LEU A 315 8.12 -1.43 -0.13
C LEU A 315 9.05 -0.94 -1.24
N TRP A 316 8.51 -0.61 -2.41
CA TRP A 316 9.26 -0.36 -3.65
C TRP A 316 9.04 1.04 -4.20
N SER A 317 9.29 2.07 -3.38
CA SER A 317 9.18 3.44 -3.86
C SER A 317 10.17 4.33 -3.13
N PHE A 318 10.82 5.20 -3.92
CA PHE A 318 11.65 6.35 -3.55
C PHE A 318 13.17 6.20 -3.67
N TRP A 319 13.75 7.23 -4.28
CA TRP A 319 15.17 7.54 -4.33
C TRP A 319 15.38 8.75 -3.41
N LEU A 320 16.25 8.64 -2.41
CA LEU A 320 16.62 9.74 -1.52
C LEU A 320 17.98 10.28 -1.98
N SER A 321 18.14 11.60 -2.05
CA SER A 321 19.47 12.21 -2.25
C SER A 321 19.91 12.88 -0.95
N ASP A 322 20.94 12.33 -0.31
CA ASP A 322 21.71 13.11 0.65
C ASP A 322 22.56 14.09 -0.17
N GLY A 323 22.36 15.40 0.03
CA GLY A 323 23.05 16.47 -0.72
C GLY A 323 24.57 16.53 -0.47
N GLY A 324 25.30 15.54 -0.96
CA GLY A 324 26.75 15.42 -0.89
C GLY A 324 27.20 14.14 -1.61
N GLN A 325 27.96 14.34 -2.68
CA GLN A 325 28.54 13.36 -3.61
C GLN A 325 27.58 12.69 -4.60
N GLU A 326 27.70 13.15 -5.84
CA GLU A 326 27.31 12.42 -7.05
C GLU A 326 27.77 10.96 -6.98
N ARG A 327 26.92 10.08 -7.51
CA ARG A 327 27.23 8.68 -7.77
C ARG A 327 28.51 8.57 -8.61
N LYS A 328 29.65 8.30 -7.98
CA LYS A 328 30.65 7.45 -8.61
C LYS A 328 30.07 6.04 -8.60
N GLY A 329 29.88 5.50 -9.81
CA GLY A 329 29.32 4.18 -10.01
C GLY A 329 30.00 3.17 -9.10
N LEU A 330 29.17 2.31 -8.49
CA LEU A 330 29.62 1.07 -7.88
C LEU A 330 30.55 0.36 -8.87
N ARG A 331 31.85 0.34 -8.58
CA ARG A 331 32.75 -0.65 -9.14
C ARG A 331 32.24 -1.99 -8.63
N GLU A 332 31.61 -2.75 -9.52
CA GLU A 332 31.43 -4.18 -9.32
C GLU A 332 32.84 -4.78 -9.11
N TYR A 333 33.08 -5.34 -7.93
CA TYR A 333 34.15 -6.30 -7.76
C TYR A 333 33.86 -7.45 -8.73
N GLY A 334 34.71 -7.58 -9.74
CA GLY A 334 34.54 -8.54 -10.80
C GLY A 334 34.61 -9.97 -10.27
N THR A 335 33.62 -10.76 -10.67
CA THR A 335 33.83 -12.19 -10.86
C THR A 335 33.47 -12.52 -12.32
N ARG A 336 34.52 -12.97 -13.02
CA ARG A 336 34.61 -13.57 -14.36
C ARG A 336 33.30 -13.78 -15.15
N SER A 337 33.27 -13.15 -16.32
CA SER A 337 32.71 -13.62 -17.61
C SER A 337 31.74 -14.82 -17.57
N SER A 338 30.47 -14.56 -17.88
CA SER A 338 29.55 -15.56 -18.43
C SER A 338 28.71 -14.93 -19.56
N PRO A 339 28.37 -15.67 -20.62
CA PRO A 339 27.74 -15.11 -21.82
C PRO A 339 26.34 -14.53 -21.54
N ALA A 340 25.97 -13.45 -22.23
CA ALA A 340 24.66 -12.84 -22.12
C ALA A 340 23.55 -13.82 -22.57
N TRP A 341 22.77 -14.31 -21.62
CA TRP A 341 21.74 -15.33 -21.81
C TRP A 341 20.40 -14.80 -22.36
N CYS A 342 20.30 -13.50 -22.65
CA CYS A 342 19.13 -12.90 -23.27
C CYS A 342 19.53 -11.73 -24.19
N LYS A 343 18.74 -11.49 -25.25
CA LYS A 343 18.96 -10.41 -26.20
C LYS A 343 18.57 -9.07 -25.58
N GLU A 344 19.45 -8.07 -25.60
CA GLU A 344 19.19 -6.75 -25.00
C GLU A 344 17.84 -6.18 -25.46
N GLY A 345 17.02 -5.71 -24.51
CA GLY A 345 15.71 -5.12 -24.77
C GLY A 345 14.58 -6.11 -25.09
N SER A 346 14.87 -7.41 -25.29
CA SER A 346 13.82 -8.40 -25.57
C SER A 346 12.95 -8.69 -24.35
N LEU A 347 11.70 -9.09 -24.61
CA LEU A 347 10.81 -9.63 -23.58
C LEU A 347 10.98 -11.15 -23.55
N VAL A 348 11.40 -11.68 -22.41
CA VAL A 348 11.71 -13.11 -22.23
C VAL A 348 11.02 -13.61 -20.97
N LEU A 349 10.58 -14.87 -20.99
CA LEU A 349 10.02 -15.51 -19.81
C LEU A 349 11.14 -15.94 -18.85
N ASN A 350 11.00 -15.64 -17.56
CA ASN A 350 11.85 -16.24 -16.54
C ASN A 350 11.37 -17.66 -16.19
N ARG A 351 12.07 -18.32 -15.25
CA ARG A 351 11.71 -19.66 -14.74
C ARG A 351 10.29 -19.77 -14.15
N CYS A 352 9.71 -18.64 -13.76
CA CYS A 352 8.37 -18.53 -13.19
C CYS A 352 7.35 -18.05 -14.24
N GLU A 353 7.69 -18.13 -15.53
CA GLU A 353 6.86 -17.70 -16.67
C GLU A 353 6.42 -16.21 -16.56
N GLU A 354 7.20 -15.38 -15.86
CA GLU A 354 7.00 -13.94 -15.81
C GLU A 354 7.65 -13.29 -17.03
N HIS A 355 6.97 -12.31 -17.62
CA HIS A 355 7.49 -11.55 -18.76
C HIS A 355 8.49 -10.52 -18.25
N CYS A 356 9.75 -10.70 -18.58
CA CYS A 356 10.84 -9.87 -18.10
C CYS A 356 11.55 -9.19 -19.27
N ARG A 357 12.05 -7.98 -19.05
CA ARG A 357 12.87 -7.27 -20.03
C ARG A 357 14.34 -7.65 -19.83
N CYS A 358 15.02 -8.04 -20.89
CA CYS A 358 16.46 -8.25 -20.84
C CYS A 358 17.20 -6.89 -20.81
N LYS A 359 18.12 -6.74 -19.86
CA LYS A 359 19.01 -5.59 -19.74
C LYS A 359 20.39 -6.00 -19.23
N ASN A 360 21.44 -5.67 -19.96
CA ASN A 360 22.83 -6.08 -19.72
C ASN A 360 22.96 -7.60 -19.53
N GLY A 361 22.23 -8.38 -20.34
CA GLY A 361 22.18 -9.83 -20.17
C GLY A 361 21.61 -10.28 -18.82
N LYS A 362 20.75 -9.48 -18.17
CA LYS A 362 19.99 -9.86 -16.96
C LYS A 362 18.51 -9.57 -17.17
N LEU A 363 17.62 -10.43 -16.67
CA LEU A 363 16.18 -10.14 -16.67
C LEU A 363 15.82 -9.15 -15.56
N VAL A 364 15.17 -8.07 -15.96
CA VAL A 364 14.70 -6.98 -15.10
C VAL A 364 13.24 -6.66 -15.40
N ASN A 365 12.56 -5.95 -14.50
CA ASN A 365 11.16 -5.50 -14.68
C ASN A 365 10.20 -6.64 -15.07
N CYS A 366 10.30 -7.77 -14.39
CA CYS A 366 9.42 -8.91 -14.58
C CYS A 366 7.99 -8.60 -14.17
N PHE A 367 7.02 -8.95 -15.01
CA PHE A 367 5.60 -8.80 -14.74
C PHE A 367 4.80 -10.06 -15.10
N ARG A 368 3.63 -10.18 -14.49
CA ARG A 368 2.73 -11.32 -14.64
C ARG A 368 1.59 -10.95 -15.58
N VAL A 369 1.09 -11.93 -16.32
CA VAL A 369 -0.07 -11.77 -17.20
C VAL A 369 -1.17 -12.69 -16.71
N ARG A 370 -2.30 -12.11 -16.29
CA ARG A 370 -3.53 -12.86 -16.00
C ARG A 370 -4.24 -13.13 -17.32
N LYS A 371 -4.56 -14.39 -17.58
CA LYS A 371 -5.26 -14.83 -18.80
C LYS A 371 -6.71 -15.15 -18.47
N GLU A 372 -7.59 -14.96 -19.45
CA GLU A 372 -8.97 -15.42 -19.36
C GLU A 372 -8.99 -16.96 -19.20
N PHE A 373 -9.86 -17.50 -18.34
CA PHE A 373 -9.87 -18.91 -17.94
C PHE A 373 -9.97 -19.86 -19.14
N THR A 374 -10.85 -19.57 -20.09
CA THR A 374 -11.06 -20.35 -21.32
C THR A 374 -9.88 -20.26 -22.29
N ARG A 375 -9.05 -19.22 -22.19
CA ARG A 375 -7.81 -19.03 -22.97
C ARG A 375 -6.59 -19.74 -22.37
N LYS A 376 -6.64 -20.19 -21.12
CA LYS A 376 -5.59 -21.03 -20.53
C LYS A 376 -5.65 -22.45 -21.09
N ASP A 377 -4.50 -23.07 -21.30
CA ASP A 377 -4.43 -24.48 -21.65
C ASP A 377 -4.71 -25.41 -20.44
N THR A 378 -4.87 -26.71 -20.69
CA THR A 378 -5.19 -27.69 -19.64
C THR A 378 -4.09 -27.80 -18.58
N LYS A 379 -2.81 -27.58 -18.93
CA LYS A 379 -1.69 -27.61 -17.97
C LYS A 379 -1.73 -26.38 -17.05
N GLU A 380 -1.95 -25.20 -17.61
CA GLU A 380 -2.10 -23.95 -16.86
C GLU A 380 -3.27 -24.02 -15.88
N ARG A 381 -4.41 -24.56 -16.31
CA ARG A 381 -5.58 -24.74 -15.45
C ARG A 381 -5.32 -25.75 -14.34
N LYS A 382 -4.82 -26.94 -14.66
CA LYS A 382 -4.46 -27.94 -13.64
C LYS A 382 -3.47 -27.39 -12.61
N ARG A 383 -2.48 -26.59 -13.05
CA ARG A 383 -1.53 -25.91 -12.15
C ARG A 383 -2.24 -24.98 -11.16
N TYR A 384 -3.18 -24.16 -11.64
CA TYR A 384 -3.99 -23.28 -10.80
C TYR A 384 -4.86 -24.07 -9.80
N ILE A 385 -5.63 -25.06 -10.28
CA ILE A 385 -6.49 -25.91 -9.45
C ILE A 385 -5.69 -26.64 -8.38
N ASN A 386 -4.57 -27.26 -8.75
CA ASN A 386 -3.71 -27.98 -7.82
C ASN A 386 -3.13 -27.05 -6.76
N ALA A 387 -2.64 -25.87 -7.15
CA ALA A 387 -2.15 -24.88 -6.20
C ALA A 387 -3.25 -24.45 -5.23
N TYR A 388 -4.48 -24.23 -5.72
CA TYR A 388 -5.63 -23.87 -4.89
C TYR A 388 -5.93 -24.96 -3.86
N LYS A 389 -6.06 -26.22 -4.31
CA LYS A 389 -6.31 -27.34 -3.41
C LYS A 389 -5.22 -27.45 -2.36
N ILE A 390 -3.94 -27.39 -2.76
CA ILE A 390 -2.82 -27.51 -1.82
C ILE A 390 -2.84 -26.40 -0.76
N VAL A 391 -3.03 -25.12 -1.14
CA VAL A 391 -3.03 -24.03 -0.14
C VAL A 391 -4.17 -24.16 0.86
N SER A 392 -5.28 -24.81 0.47
CA SER A 392 -6.47 -24.95 1.32
C SER A 392 -6.39 -26.09 2.36
N VAL A 393 -5.59 -27.13 2.11
CA VAL A 393 -5.51 -28.30 3.01
C VAL A 393 -4.13 -28.52 3.63
N ASN A 394 -3.05 -28.12 2.97
CA ASN A 394 -1.69 -28.40 3.44
C ASN A 394 -1.37 -27.62 4.72
N ALA A 395 -0.94 -28.30 5.79
CA ALA A 395 -0.69 -27.68 7.09
C ALA A 395 0.24 -26.45 7.05
N ARG A 396 1.20 -26.41 6.12
CA ARG A 396 2.12 -25.29 5.95
C ARG A 396 1.45 -24.01 5.42
N PHE A 397 0.39 -24.16 4.60
CA PHE A 397 -0.23 -23.03 3.87
C PHE A 397 -1.67 -22.77 4.27
N LYS A 398 -2.34 -23.77 4.88
CA LYS A 398 -3.76 -23.74 5.27
C LYS A 398 -4.06 -22.59 6.20
N LEU A 399 -3.17 -22.26 7.15
CA LEU A 399 -3.38 -21.15 8.07
C LEU A 399 -3.34 -19.79 7.35
N ASP A 400 -2.46 -19.63 6.35
CA ASP A 400 -2.38 -18.39 5.56
C ASP A 400 -3.58 -18.24 4.62
N TYR A 401 -4.04 -19.35 4.02
CA TYR A 401 -5.28 -19.39 3.24
C TYR A 401 -6.49 -19.05 4.12
N GLN A 402 -6.60 -19.66 5.31
CA GLN A 402 -7.64 -19.36 6.29
C GLN A 402 -7.64 -17.89 6.70
N ARG A 403 -6.48 -17.31 7.03
CA ARG A 403 -6.35 -15.89 7.38
C ARG A 403 -6.76 -14.98 6.24
N LEU A 404 -6.38 -15.31 5.00
CA LEU A 404 -6.74 -14.52 3.83
C LEU A 404 -8.25 -14.56 3.56
N VAL A 405 -8.87 -15.74 3.64
CA VAL A 405 -10.33 -15.90 3.49
C VAL A 405 -11.08 -15.20 4.64
N ALA A 406 -10.62 -15.37 5.88
CA ALA A 406 -11.19 -14.71 7.05
C ALA A 406 -11.09 -13.18 6.97
N ALA A 407 -10.06 -12.63 6.32
CA ALA A 407 -9.95 -11.19 6.11
C ALA A 407 -11.09 -10.62 5.24
N HIS A 408 -11.70 -11.44 4.38
CA HIS A 408 -12.92 -11.07 3.64
C HIS A 408 -14.16 -11.24 4.51
N ILE A 409 -14.29 -12.39 5.18
CA ILE A 409 -15.48 -12.75 5.97
C ILE A 409 -15.69 -11.82 7.16
N ASN A 410 -14.60 -11.50 7.88
CA ASN A 410 -14.67 -10.75 9.14
C ASN A 410 -14.65 -9.23 8.94
N ALA A 411 -14.43 -8.77 7.70
CA ALA A 411 -14.44 -7.35 7.44
C ALA A 411 -15.89 -6.85 7.41
N PRO A 412 -16.18 -5.66 7.98
CA PRO A 412 -17.53 -5.12 7.95
C PRO A 412 -18.01 -4.99 6.50
N ASP A 413 -19.16 -5.58 6.19
CA ASP A 413 -19.72 -5.54 4.83
C ASP A 413 -19.86 -4.10 4.31
N LYS A 414 -20.29 -3.20 5.20
CA LYS A 414 -20.36 -1.75 4.92
C LYS A 414 -19.03 -1.16 4.46
N LEU A 415 -17.91 -1.65 4.98
CA LEU A 415 -16.58 -1.16 4.66
C LEU A 415 -16.11 -1.63 3.28
N LEU A 416 -16.43 -2.87 2.89
CA LEU A 416 -15.84 -3.50 1.70
C LEU A 416 -16.72 -3.45 0.46
N HIS A 417 -18.04 -3.54 0.67
CA HIS A 417 -19.01 -3.73 -0.39
C HIS A 417 -19.99 -2.58 -0.51
N THR A 418 -20.06 -1.63 0.43
CA THR A 418 -20.97 -0.47 0.32
C THR A 418 -20.28 0.89 0.46
N THR A 419 -19.00 0.95 0.78
CA THR A 419 -18.25 2.21 0.83
C THR A 419 -17.64 2.51 -0.55
N PRO A 420 -18.03 3.61 -1.22
CA PRO A 420 -17.42 4.01 -2.48
C PRO A 420 -15.91 4.23 -2.31
N VAL A 421 -15.15 3.99 -3.37
CA VAL A 421 -13.68 4.13 -3.49
C VAL A 421 -12.86 3.01 -2.80
N ILE A 422 -13.47 2.19 -1.94
CA ILE A 422 -12.78 1.10 -1.23
C ILE A 422 -12.87 -0.23 -1.97
N PHE A 423 -13.94 -0.46 -2.74
CA PHE A 423 -14.25 -1.76 -3.33
C PHE A 423 -13.14 -2.26 -4.25
N PHE A 424 -12.81 -1.52 -5.33
CA PHE A 424 -11.80 -2.00 -6.28
C PHE A 424 -10.44 -2.21 -5.64
N PRO A 425 -9.93 -1.27 -4.83
CA PRO A 425 -8.60 -1.44 -4.28
C PRO A 425 -8.50 -2.54 -3.21
N TRP A 426 -9.52 -2.72 -2.36
CA TRP A 426 -9.57 -3.80 -1.37
C TRP A 426 -9.58 -5.19 -2.06
N HIS A 427 -10.38 -5.34 -3.11
CA HIS A 427 -10.48 -6.60 -3.87
C HIS A 427 -9.23 -6.82 -4.73
N ARG A 428 -8.64 -5.76 -5.29
CA ARG A 428 -7.36 -5.85 -6.02
C ARG A 428 -6.25 -6.39 -5.12
N TRP A 429 -6.18 -5.95 -3.87
CA TRP A 429 -5.28 -6.58 -2.90
C TRP A 429 -5.59 -8.05 -2.70
N PHE A 430 -6.84 -8.36 -2.38
CA PHE A 430 -7.26 -9.71 -2.04
C PHE A 430 -6.80 -10.69 -3.12
N LEU A 431 -7.05 -10.33 -4.39
CA LEU A 431 -6.59 -11.07 -5.56
C LEU A 431 -5.06 -11.14 -5.66
N VAL A 432 -4.32 -10.07 -5.37
CA VAL A 432 -2.83 -10.13 -5.38
C VAL A 432 -2.31 -11.10 -4.32
N GLN A 433 -2.90 -11.16 -3.14
CA GLN A 433 -2.44 -12.09 -2.10
C GLN A 433 -2.87 -13.50 -2.31
N PHE A 434 -4.07 -13.66 -2.85
CA PHE A 434 -4.53 -14.95 -3.29
C PHE A 434 -3.55 -15.51 -4.34
N GLU A 435 -3.17 -14.71 -5.33
CA GLU A 435 -2.16 -15.09 -6.31
C GLU A 435 -0.79 -15.40 -5.69
N ASN A 436 -0.29 -14.54 -4.80
CA ASN A 436 1.01 -14.75 -4.15
C ASN A 436 1.04 -16.02 -3.30
N LEU A 437 -0.06 -16.33 -2.61
CA LEU A 437 -0.19 -17.56 -1.83
C LEU A 437 -0.15 -18.80 -2.72
N LEU A 438 -0.90 -18.80 -3.83
CA LEU A 438 -0.84 -19.90 -4.81
C LEU A 438 0.55 -20.05 -5.43
N ARG A 439 1.27 -18.94 -5.65
CA ARG A 439 2.63 -18.93 -6.20
C ARG A 439 3.69 -19.49 -5.24
N ARG A 440 3.40 -19.63 -3.94
CA ARG A 440 4.26 -20.37 -3.01
C ARG A 440 4.26 -21.87 -3.31
N ILE A 441 3.20 -22.38 -3.94
CA ILE A 441 3.12 -23.77 -4.42
C ILE A 441 3.81 -23.91 -5.77
N ASP A 442 3.44 -23.05 -6.72
CA ASP A 442 4.07 -23.03 -8.04
C ASP A 442 4.17 -21.59 -8.52
N CYS A 443 5.41 -21.10 -8.62
CA CYS A 443 5.68 -19.72 -9.01
C CYS A 443 5.24 -19.37 -10.43
N ARG A 444 4.73 -20.31 -11.23
CA ARG A 444 4.19 -20.01 -12.56
C ARG A 444 2.68 -19.76 -12.54
N VAL A 445 2.02 -19.90 -11.38
CA VAL A 445 0.58 -19.65 -11.25
C VAL A 445 0.28 -18.16 -11.38
N THR A 446 -0.73 -17.85 -12.19
CA THR A 446 -1.37 -16.53 -12.29
C THR A 446 -2.87 -16.71 -12.10
N LEU A 447 -3.54 -15.78 -11.43
CA LEU A 447 -4.99 -15.88 -11.32
C LEU A 447 -5.62 -15.78 -12.71
N PRO A 448 -6.47 -16.74 -13.10
CA PRO A 448 -7.33 -16.53 -14.25
C PRO A 448 -8.39 -15.48 -13.90
N TYR A 449 -8.87 -14.78 -14.92
CA TYR A 449 -10.18 -14.11 -14.84
C TYR A 449 -11.16 -14.86 -15.73
N TRP A 450 -12.43 -14.82 -15.39
CA TRP A 450 -13.51 -15.29 -16.26
C TRP A 450 -14.21 -14.07 -16.82
N ASP A 451 -14.42 -14.00 -18.14
CA ASP A 451 -15.17 -12.89 -18.73
C ASP A 451 -16.65 -13.28 -18.85
N TRP A 452 -17.38 -13.17 -17.74
CA TRP A 452 -18.82 -13.50 -17.65
C TRP A 452 -19.67 -12.70 -18.63
N SER A 453 -19.23 -11.50 -19.01
CA SER A 453 -19.96 -10.60 -19.91
C SER A 453 -20.17 -11.18 -21.31
N ARG A 454 -19.33 -12.13 -21.72
CA ARG A 454 -19.41 -12.82 -23.02
C ARG A 454 -20.42 -13.97 -23.03
N VAL A 455 -20.80 -14.47 -21.86
CA VAL A 455 -21.70 -15.61 -21.68
C VAL A 455 -22.93 -15.24 -20.84
N ALA A 456 -23.23 -13.95 -20.69
CA ALA A 456 -24.25 -13.43 -19.77
C ALA A 456 -25.64 -14.10 -19.88
N HIS A 457 -26.06 -14.54 -21.07
CA HIS A 457 -27.37 -15.16 -21.31
C HIS A 457 -27.46 -16.65 -20.97
N HIS A 458 -26.33 -17.30 -20.72
CA HIS A 458 -26.23 -18.74 -20.48
C HIS A 458 -24.98 -19.05 -19.65
N TRP A 459 -24.67 -18.20 -18.68
CA TRP A 459 -23.43 -18.27 -17.90
C TRP A 459 -23.32 -19.57 -17.08
N TRP A 460 -24.46 -20.20 -16.81
CA TRP A 460 -24.59 -21.53 -16.19
C TRP A 460 -24.43 -22.70 -17.17
N ARG A 461 -24.60 -22.46 -18.48
CA ARG A 461 -24.40 -23.43 -19.57
C ARG A 461 -23.15 -23.04 -20.35
N GLY A 462 -21.97 -23.14 -19.76
CA GLY A 462 -20.78 -22.83 -20.55
C GLY A 462 -20.52 -23.90 -21.61
N SER A 463 -19.98 -23.42 -22.74
CA SER A 463 -19.79 -24.20 -23.95
C SER A 463 -18.64 -25.22 -23.81
N ARG A 464 -18.93 -26.53 -23.79
CA ARG A 464 -17.97 -27.63 -24.02
C ARG A 464 -16.73 -27.63 -23.08
N TYR A 465 -15.80 -28.59 -23.29
CA TYR A 465 -14.60 -28.95 -22.50
C TYR A 465 -13.74 -27.79 -21.90
N LYS A 466 -13.92 -26.55 -22.36
CA LYS A 466 -13.16 -25.37 -21.92
C LYS A 466 -13.86 -24.47 -20.88
N ASP A 467 -15.08 -24.80 -20.49
CA ASP A 467 -15.86 -24.05 -19.49
C ASP A 467 -15.17 -24.02 -18.10
N ILE A 468 -15.40 -22.94 -17.35
CA ILE A 468 -15.01 -22.79 -15.95
C ILE A 468 -15.74 -23.80 -15.05
N TRP A 469 -16.98 -24.16 -15.38
CA TRP A 469 -17.78 -25.15 -14.63
C TRP A 469 -17.51 -26.60 -15.02
N ASN A 470 -16.48 -26.85 -15.84
CA ASN A 470 -16.18 -28.20 -16.31
C ASN A 470 -15.96 -29.18 -15.12
N PRO A 471 -16.58 -30.38 -15.14
CA PRO A 471 -16.45 -31.37 -14.07
C PRO A 471 -15.13 -32.15 -14.08
N GLY A 472 -14.29 -31.95 -15.10
CA GLY A 472 -12.97 -32.55 -15.21
C GLY A 472 -11.94 -31.87 -14.30
N GLN A 473 -10.72 -32.44 -14.25
CA GLN A 473 -9.64 -31.99 -13.37
C GLN A 473 -9.13 -30.56 -13.61
N HIS A 474 -9.61 -29.88 -14.65
CA HIS A 474 -9.19 -28.55 -15.06
C HIS A 474 -10.32 -27.50 -15.04
N GLY A 475 -11.48 -27.83 -14.45
CA GLY A 475 -12.57 -26.88 -14.15
C GLY A 475 -12.82 -26.71 -12.65
N LEU A 476 -13.89 -26.02 -12.29
CA LEU A 476 -14.27 -25.69 -10.91
C LEU A 476 -15.46 -26.51 -10.36
N GLY A 477 -15.97 -27.48 -11.14
CA GLY A 477 -17.24 -28.15 -10.85
C GLY A 477 -18.46 -27.26 -11.12
N GLY A 478 -19.62 -27.87 -11.30
CA GLY A 478 -20.89 -27.23 -11.65
C GLY A 478 -21.70 -26.74 -10.45
N ASP A 479 -23.01 -26.87 -10.59
CA ASP A 479 -24.03 -26.51 -9.60
C ASP A 479 -24.08 -27.52 -8.44
N GLY A 480 -24.71 -27.13 -7.32
CA GLY A 480 -24.94 -28.02 -6.19
C GLY A 480 -26.05 -29.04 -6.44
N ASN A 481 -26.08 -30.11 -5.64
CA ASN A 481 -27.27 -30.97 -5.60
C ASN A 481 -28.42 -30.18 -4.94
N GLY A 482 -29.65 -30.28 -5.45
CA GLY A 482 -30.78 -29.47 -4.96
C GLY A 482 -31.23 -29.74 -3.52
N TRP A 483 -30.53 -30.62 -2.77
CA TRP A 483 -30.89 -31.03 -1.42
C TRP A 483 -30.05 -30.33 -0.35
N ASP A 484 -28.72 -30.48 -0.39
CA ASP A 484 -27.77 -29.83 0.53
C ASP A 484 -26.93 -28.73 -0.17
N GLU A 485 -27.21 -28.49 -1.45
CA GLU A 485 -26.54 -27.51 -2.31
C GLU A 485 -25.04 -27.79 -2.50
N CYS A 486 -24.52 -28.95 -2.07
CA CYS A 486 -23.13 -29.33 -2.26
C CYS A 486 -22.81 -29.62 -3.73
N VAL A 487 -21.68 -29.10 -4.21
CA VAL A 487 -21.13 -29.44 -5.53
C VAL A 487 -20.71 -30.92 -5.54
N GLU A 488 -21.21 -31.68 -6.51
CA GLU A 488 -20.99 -33.13 -6.63
C GLU A 488 -19.84 -33.51 -7.58
N ASP A 489 -19.39 -32.59 -8.43
CA ASP A 489 -18.42 -32.87 -9.49
C ASP A 489 -17.20 -31.95 -9.46
N GLY A 490 -16.23 -32.22 -10.34
CA GLY A 490 -15.02 -31.41 -10.41
C GLY A 490 -14.02 -31.65 -9.28
N PRO A 491 -12.95 -30.83 -9.24
CA PRO A 491 -11.89 -30.93 -8.23
C PRO A 491 -12.32 -30.48 -6.84
N PHE A 492 -13.43 -29.74 -6.75
CA PHE A 492 -13.97 -29.14 -5.53
C PHE A 492 -15.30 -29.79 -5.08
N SER A 493 -15.60 -31.00 -5.57
CA SER A 493 -16.76 -31.76 -5.11
C SER A 493 -16.65 -32.10 -3.62
N LYS A 494 -17.79 -32.33 -2.96
CA LYS A 494 -17.88 -32.65 -1.53
C LYS A 494 -16.95 -33.78 -1.07
N ASP A 495 -16.73 -34.79 -1.92
CA ASP A 495 -15.85 -35.92 -1.58
C ASP A 495 -14.35 -35.62 -1.77
N LYS A 496 -14.00 -34.55 -2.49
CA LYS A 496 -12.63 -34.24 -2.93
C LYS A 496 -12.06 -32.99 -2.29
N TRP A 497 -12.89 -32.16 -1.68
CA TRP A 497 -12.46 -30.88 -1.09
C TRP A 497 -13.47 -30.38 -0.06
N ASN A 498 -12.96 -29.99 1.11
CA ASN A 498 -13.77 -29.44 2.19
C ASN A 498 -13.57 -27.93 2.33
N LEU A 499 -14.67 -27.23 2.59
CA LEU A 499 -14.69 -25.83 2.91
C LEU A 499 -14.02 -25.59 4.27
N LEU A 500 -13.39 -24.43 4.45
CA LEU A 500 -12.79 -24.07 5.73
C LEU A 500 -13.86 -23.87 6.80
N ASN A 501 -13.56 -24.27 8.04
CA ASN A 501 -14.46 -24.03 9.18
C ASN A 501 -14.80 -22.54 9.38
N VAL A 502 -13.86 -21.63 9.08
CA VAL A 502 -14.11 -20.17 9.14
C VAL A 502 -15.16 -19.69 8.14
N SER A 503 -15.51 -20.53 7.16
CA SER A 503 -16.51 -20.27 6.12
C SER A 503 -17.77 -21.12 6.29
N GLY A 504 -17.97 -21.75 7.46
CA GLY A 504 -19.11 -22.65 7.74
C GLY A 504 -18.74 -24.13 7.78
N GLY A 505 -17.57 -24.52 7.24
CA GLY A 505 -17.17 -25.94 7.14
C GLY A 505 -18.00 -26.72 6.11
N GLY A 506 -17.76 -28.04 6.00
CA GLY A 506 -18.51 -28.90 5.08
C GLY A 506 -18.03 -28.84 3.63
N CYS A 507 -18.96 -28.81 2.68
CA CYS A 507 -18.71 -28.83 1.24
C CYS A 507 -18.73 -27.42 0.63
N LEU A 508 -18.30 -27.29 -0.64
CA LEU A 508 -18.58 -26.09 -1.42
C LEU A 508 -20.05 -26.11 -1.85
N MET A 509 -20.84 -25.13 -1.39
CA MET A 509 -22.25 -25.02 -1.77
C MET A 509 -22.48 -24.04 -2.93
N ARG A 510 -23.37 -24.37 -3.87
CA ARG A 510 -23.82 -23.53 -4.98
C ARG A 510 -25.28 -23.82 -5.32
N ASN A 511 -26.01 -22.78 -5.72
CA ASN A 511 -27.37 -22.90 -6.24
C ASN A 511 -27.57 -21.89 -7.37
N PHE A 512 -27.26 -22.31 -8.60
CA PHE A 512 -27.31 -21.42 -9.75
C PHE A 512 -28.74 -20.94 -10.02
N LYS A 513 -28.92 -19.62 -10.01
CA LYS A 513 -30.13 -18.99 -10.52
C LYS A 513 -30.00 -18.88 -12.04
N TYR A 514 -30.80 -19.67 -12.76
CA TYR A 514 -30.77 -19.77 -14.22
C TYR A 514 -31.37 -18.55 -14.94
N VAL A 515 -30.80 -17.37 -14.66
CA VAL A 515 -31.23 -16.06 -15.14
C VAL A 515 -30.05 -15.35 -15.79
N ALA A 516 -30.31 -14.59 -16.85
CA ALA A 516 -29.28 -13.84 -17.54
C ALA A 516 -28.68 -12.73 -16.66
N LEU A 517 -27.38 -12.51 -16.77
CA LEU A 517 -26.68 -11.42 -16.09
C LEU A 517 -27.00 -10.08 -16.73
N THR A 518 -27.23 -9.06 -15.89
CA THR A 518 -27.31 -7.66 -16.32
C THR A 518 -26.00 -7.22 -16.96
N GLY A 519 -24.85 -7.63 -16.42
CA GLY A 519 -23.51 -7.28 -16.92
C GLY A 519 -23.08 -7.96 -18.22
N ASN A 520 -23.82 -7.84 -19.32
CA ASN A 520 -23.43 -8.33 -20.64
C ASN A 520 -22.33 -7.47 -21.31
N THR A 521 -21.75 -7.96 -22.42
CA THR A 521 -20.65 -7.27 -23.13
C THR A 521 -20.98 -5.82 -23.51
N HIS A 522 -22.23 -5.54 -23.89
CA HIS A 522 -22.65 -4.18 -24.25
C HIS A 522 -22.67 -3.26 -23.02
N HIS A 523 -23.27 -3.72 -21.91
CA HIS A 523 -23.29 -2.97 -20.66
C HIS A 523 -21.89 -2.75 -20.08
N VAL A 524 -21.04 -3.78 -20.07
CA VAL A 524 -19.65 -3.65 -19.59
C VAL A 524 -18.86 -2.65 -20.43
N ARG A 525 -18.99 -2.68 -21.77
CA ARG A 525 -18.35 -1.68 -22.65
C ARG A 525 -18.84 -0.26 -22.37
N ARG A 526 -20.16 -0.09 -22.18
CA ARG A 526 -20.75 1.22 -21.83
C ARG A 526 -20.20 1.73 -20.49
N THR A 527 -20.14 0.87 -19.49
CA THR A 527 -19.58 1.21 -18.17
C THR A 527 -18.08 1.55 -18.25
N LEU A 528 -17.29 0.80 -19.03
CA LEU A 528 -15.87 1.12 -19.26
C LEU A 528 -15.65 2.42 -20.05
N SER A 529 -16.64 2.85 -20.83
CA SER A 529 -16.60 4.11 -21.58
C SER A 529 -17.01 5.34 -20.76
N LEU A 530 -17.41 5.15 -19.49
CA LEU A 530 -17.74 6.27 -18.61
C LEU A 530 -16.52 7.19 -18.43
N PRO A 531 -16.70 8.51 -18.51
CA PRO A 531 -15.61 9.44 -18.33
C PRO A 531 -15.14 9.42 -16.86
N LEU A 532 -13.88 9.79 -16.61
CA LEU A 532 -13.27 9.72 -15.28
C LEU A 532 -14.06 10.47 -14.19
N LYS A 533 -14.79 11.53 -14.57
CA LYS A 533 -15.69 12.28 -13.67
C LYS A 533 -16.79 11.42 -13.04
N ASP A 534 -17.16 10.34 -13.71
CA ASP A 534 -18.23 9.44 -13.32
C ASP A 534 -17.66 8.16 -12.69
N PHE A 535 -16.42 8.21 -12.15
CA PHE A 535 -15.79 7.05 -11.51
C PHE A 535 -16.63 6.44 -10.38
N LEU A 536 -17.35 7.26 -9.60
CA LEU A 536 -18.24 6.73 -8.55
C LEU A 536 -19.42 5.96 -9.14
N GLN A 537 -19.96 6.41 -10.28
CA GLN A 537 -20.98 5.67 -11.01
C GLN A 537 -20.41 4.39 -11.62
N PHE A 538 -19.20 4.45 -12.17
CA PHE A 538 -18.47 3.29 -12.66
C PHE A 538 -18.29 2.25 -11.54
N GLU A 539 -17.81 2.67 -10.38
CA GLU A 539 -17.58 1.79 -9.24
C GLU A 539 -18.88 1.25 -8.65
N GLU A 540 -19.91 2.08 -8.50
CA GLU A 540 -21.25 1.64 -8.09
C GLU A 540 -21.79 0.55 -9.03
N THR A 541 -21.71 0.79 -10.34
CA THR A 541 -22.19 -0.15 -11.36
C THR A 541 -21.43 -1.48 -11.26
N VAL A 542 -20.10 -1.44 -11.18
CA VAL A 542 -19.32 -2.67 -11.11
C VAL A 542 -19.50 -3.40 -9.77
N ARG A 543 -19.58 -2.67 -8.66
CA ARG A 543 -19.72 -3.22 -7.30
C ARG A 543 -21.10 -3.82 -7.07
N SER A 544 -22.15 -3.04 -7.29
CA SER A 544 -23.52 -3.44 -6.96
C SER A 544 -24.14 -4.25 -8.10
N ALA A 545 -24.09 -3.75 -9.34
CA ALA A 545 -24.85 -4.34 -10.44
C ALA A 545 -24.16 -5.53 -11.09
N TYR A 546 -22.82 -5.61 -11.09
CA TYR A 546 -22.11 -6.75 -11.70
C TYR A 546 -21.60 -7.73 -10.66
N HIS A 547 -20.82 -7.25 -9.69
CA HIS A 547 -20.23 -8.11 -8.66
C HIS A 547 -21.30 -8.66 -7.69
N GLY A 548 -22.18 -7.79 -7.16
CA GLY A 548 -23.28 -8.21 -6.28
C GLY A 548 -24.22 -9.22 -6.96
N GLU A 549 -24.66 -8.92 -8.18
CA GLU A 549 -25.50 -9.82 -9.00
C GLU A 549 -24.86 -11.20 -9.19
N LEU A 550 -23.57 -11.27 -9.54
CA LEU A 550 -22.86 -12.55 -9.67
C LEU A 550 -22.84 -13.35 -8.37
N HIS A 551 -22.63 -12.70 -7.22
CA HIS A 551 -22.70 -13.36 -5.93
C HIS A 551 -24.10 -13.90 -5.65
N ASP A 552 -25.14 -13.12 -5.93
CA ASP A 552 -26.53 -13.50 -5.68
C ASP A 552 -27.04 -14.60 -6.60
N LEU A 553 -26.53 -14.69 -7.84
CA LEU A 553 -26.93 -15.73 -8.78
C LEU A 553 -26.20 -17.06 -8.58
N ILE A 554 -25.06 -17.07 -7.87
CA ILE A 554 -24.28 -18.29 -7.59
C ILE A 554 -24.54 -18.83 -6.17
N ARG A 555 -24.89 -17.95 -5.21
CA ARG A 555 -24.99 -18.30 -3.79
C ARG A 555 -26.02 -19.41 -3.50
N ALA A 556 -25.68 -20.23 -2.51
CA ALA A 556 -26.55 -21.16 -1.81
C ALA A 556 -27.63 -20.42 -0.98
N SER A 557 -28.72 -21.10 -0.63
CA SER A 557 -29.89 -20.55 0.08
C SER A 557 -29.64 -20.30 1.57
N THR A 558 -28.56 -20.84 2.14
CA THR A 558 -28.24 -20.70 3.57
C THR A 558 -27.34 -19.48 3.85
N THR A 559 -27.90 -18.47 4.51
CA THR A 559 -27.14 -17.44 5.22
C THR A 559 -26.50 -18.08 6.46
N PHE A 560 -25.21 -18.42 6.38
CA PHE A 560 -24.46 -18.74 7.59
C PHE A 560 -24.34 -17.48 8.45
N THR A 561 -25.08 -17.43 9.56
CA THR A 561 -24.74 -16.58 10.70
C THR A 561 -23.40 -17.06 11.25
N VAL A 562 -22.34 -16.31 10.96
CA VAL A 562 -21.02 -16.56 11.55
C VAL A 562 -21.16 -16.39 13.07
N ASN A 563 -21.09 -17.50 13.81
CA ASN A 563 -21.07 -17.47 15.26
C ASN A 563 -19.69 -16.95 15.72
N THR A 564 -19.57 -15.63 15.88
CA THR A 564 -18.35 -14.91 16.27
C THR A 564 -17.79 -15.37 17.63
N THR A 565 -18.57 -16.08 18.42
CA THR A 565 -18.23 -16.52 19.78
C THR A 565 -17.32 -17.75 19.83
N ALA A 566 -17.34 -18.61 18.81
CA ALA A 566 -16.52 -19.83 18.80
C ALA A 566 -15.06 -19.57 18.38
N VAL A 567 -14.84 -18.61 17.47
CA VAL A 567 -13.52 -18.28 16.92
C VAL A 567 -12.58 -17.63 17.95
N TYR A 568 -13.14 -16.92 18.93
CA TYR A 568 -12.36 -16.31 20.02
C TYR A 568 -11.78 -17.33 21.01
N LYS A 569 -12.46 -18.46 21.23
CA LYS A 569 -12.04 -19.47 22.21
C LYS A 569 -10.86 -20.33 21.73
N ASP A 570 -10.79 -20.62 20.42
CA ASP A 570 -9.70 -21.45 19.87
C ASP A 570 -8.39 -20.68 19.69
N CYS A 571 -8.44 -19.35 19.48
CA CYS A 571 -7.23 -18.51 19.46
C CYS A 571 -6.62 -18.29 20.86
N GLN A 572 -7.42 -18.32 21.93
CA GLN A 572 -6.92 -18.15 23.29
C GLN A 572 -6.26 -19.42 23.85
N ARG A 573 -6.76 -20.61 23.50
CA ARG A 573 -6.20 -21.90 24.00
C ARG A 573 -4.78 -22.19 23.52
N ILE A 574 -4.34 -21.62 22.40
CA ILE A 574 -2.99 -21.81 21.88
C ILE A 574 -1.97 -20.89 22.59
N SER A 575 -2.41 -19.76 23.15
CA SER A 575 -1.52 -18.82 23.87
C SER A 575 -1.09 -19.28 25.28
N VAL A 576 -1.68 -20.35 25.80
CA VAL A 576 -1.47 -20.81 27.19
C VAL A 576 -0.48 -21.99 27.30
N LYS A 577 -0.01 -22.58 26.18
CA LYS A 577 0.90 -23.76 26.22
C LYS A 577 2.40 -23.47 26.07
N GLU A 578 2.83 -22.22 25.95
CA GLU A 578 4.28 -21.87 25.92
C GLU A 578 4.79 -21.19 27.20
N LYS A 579 4.00 -21.18 28.29
CA LYS A 579 4.38 -20.55 29.57
C LYS A 579 4.72 -21.54 30.71
N SER A 580 5.10 -22.77 30.39
CA SER A 580 5.61 -23.72 31.38
C SER A 580 6.84 -24.43 30.83
N LEU A 581 8.02 -23.80 30.95
CA LEU A 581 9.34 -24.45 31.01
C LEU A 581 10.41 -23.35 31.18
N SER A 582 10.73 -23.03 32.44
CA SER A 582 12.02 -22.54 32.96
C SER A 582 11.82 -21.57 34.11
N ARG A 583 11.89 -22.09 35.33
CA ARG A 583 12.38 -21.42 36.54
C ARG A 583 12.49 -22.48 37.64
N THR A 584 13.56 -23.26 37.59
CA THR A 584 14.10 -23.93 38.77
C THR A 584 15.05 -22.94 39.46
N PRO A 585 14.88 -22.65 40.76
CA PRO A 585 15.77 -21.77 41.51
C PRO A 585 16.99 -22.55 42.03
N PHE A 586 18.18 -21.99 41.86
CA PHE A 586 19.38 -22.44 42.56
C PHE A 586 19.42 -21.80 43.96
N ASN A 587 19.52 -22.67 44.98
CA ASN A 587 19.69 -22.33 46.39
C ASN A 587 21.08 -21.73 46.67
N SER A 588 21.14 -20.71 47.52
CA SER A 588 22.31 -20.41 48.35
C SER A 588 21.92 -20.64 49.81
N ALA A 589 22.46 -21.72 50.37
CA ALA A 589 22.43 -22.06 51.79
C ALA A 589 23.43 -21.20 52.58
N THR A 590 23.23 -21.06 53.89
CA THR A 590 24.35 -21.12 54.85
C THR A 590 23.83 -21.46 56.25
N THR A 591 24.19 -22.65 56.69
CA THR A 591 24.30 -23.11 58.07
C THR A 591 25.51 -22.43 58.76
N PHE A 592 25.30 -21.92 59.96
CA PHE A 592 26.35 -21.58 60.95
C PHE A 592 26.89 -22.87 61.63
N PRO A 593 27.92 -22.81 62.50
CA PRO A 593 29.15 -22.02 62.55
C PRO A 593 30.42 -22.91 62.73
N ARG A 594 31.63 -22.34 62.59
CA ARG A 594 32.71 -22.32 63.62
C ARG A 594 34.07 -21.93 63.03
N HIS A 595 34.70 -21.02 63.79
CA HIS A 595 36.12 -20.63 63.91
C HIS A 595 36.80 -19.89 62.77
#